data_AF-A0A5C7QFX6-F1
#
_entry.id   AF-A0A5C7QFX6-F1
#
_cell.length_a   1.000
_cell.length_b   1.000
_cell.length_c   1.000
_cell.angle_alpha   90.00
_cell.angle_beta   90.00
_cell.angle_gamma   90.00
#
_symmetry.space_group_name_H-M   'P 1'
#
loop_
_entity.id
_entity.type
_entity.pdbx_description
1 polymer ?
#
loop_
_entity_poly.entity_id
_entity_poly.type
_entity_poly.pdbx_seq_one_letter_code
_entity_poly.pdbx_strand_id
1 'polypeptide(L)'
;MNVAAVLGNGQKNGPKQIAVRLLFIVLAATMVFAAYRYWHRAPYYKGVSRLQVDLKQPELLLATRNLADLPKDVAAAPVLAGLVDEALVFHYEEDEARLSIEGALRRMAYEHKLSLGDRFLSLLLAGPAEVAIWRSGKGRPEYYVARLERGVLAKLTETLARIALDDRQLKQLGQFSLAGDTVTVYALEYGGGRTLAFAGRGEHWVFLSDPALAIDSEGLLTADAEAVLGELLRGADPWRAKLPWSATAQHSLVVGQRALTFGYGHFLPALAGLRLDYTGGAWQGSLRLHAAAGATVANPTNIWRRVPLGAALCAALPVDWQAVAAPLASLLGPEAPTAPLLAALDPIAAVCWYADSRLSAPLFVARAAQPVPTEASRLLARLAEKSWTGAAVDASEGRDGGPLHAASIPSRHGLRFAAGGERRFEPALAQHADVIVFSPDRRQVEAALDVAAKRAAALGDEPGLHGAGWLVVDPASLARLVRAEVQDVLPADEESFFREVARQRLWPRLEAWGKQQPAVVVVPGAAGEDGFVGLAIHSLQEPAR
;
A
#
# COMPACT_ATOMS: atom_id res chain seq x y z
N MET A 1 79.89 8.83 -0.22
CA MET A 1 80.33 8.66 -1.61
C MET A 1 79.16 8.13 -2.43
N ASN A 2 78.81 8.91 -3.46
CA ASN A 2 78.00 8.64 -4.67
C ASN A 2 76.53 8.15 -4.60
N VAL A 3 75.69 9.16 -4.84
CA VAL A 3 74.44 9.22 -5.61
C VAL A 3 74.51 8.44 -6.94
N ALA A 4 73.51 7.60 -7.25
CA ALA A 4 72.82 7.51 -8.55
C ALA A 4 71.79 6.36 -8.63
N ALA A 5 70.66 6.66 -9.29
CA ALA A 5 69.74 5.79 -10.03
C ALA A 5 68.68 4.98 -9.26
N VAL A 6 67.49 5.58 -9.06
CA VAL A 6 66.21 5.04 -9.55
C VAL A 6 65.24 6.22 -9.80
N LEU A 7 65.18 6.69 -11.05
CA LEU A 7 64.07 7.49 -11.57
C LEU A 7 63.78 7.01 -12.98
N GLY A 8 62.53 6.62 -13.23
CA GLY A 8 61.98 6.52 -14.58
C GLY A 8 61.29 5.19 -14.90
N ASN A 9 60.03 5.05 -14.51
CA ASN A 9 59.08 4.36 -15.38
C ASN A 9 57.67 4.96 -15.23
N GLY A 10 57.52 6.18 -15.77
CA GLY A 10 56.22 6.77 -16.03
C GLY A 10 55.58 6.06 -17.21
N GLN A 11 54.67 5.12 -16.93
CA GLN A 11 53.86 4.44 -17.93
C GLN A 11 52.93 5.49 -18.58
N LYS A 12 53.35 6.05 -19.71
CA LYS A 12 52.55 6.97 -20.52
C LYS A 12 51.35 6.21 -21.08
N ASN A 13 50.22 6.29 -20.39
CA ASN A 13 48.94 5.86 -20.91
C ASN A 13 48.64 6.68 -22.17
N GLY A 14 48.63 6.03 -23.33
CA GLY A 14 48.43 6.70 -24.61
C GLY A 14 47.05 7.40 -24.68
N PRO A 15 46.91 8.48 -25.47
CA PRO A 15 45.67 9.26 -25.56
C PRO A 15 44.44 8.42 -25.93
N LYS A 16 44.63 7.30 -26.64
CA LYS A 16 43.57 6.33 -26.95
C LYS A 16 43.03 5.60 -25.72
N GLN A 17 43.87 5.23 -24.74
CA GLN A 17 43.39 4.58 -23.51
C GLN A 17 42.67 5.54 -22.57
N ILE A 18 43.08 6.81 -22.55
CA ILE A 18 42.39 7.86 -21.79
C ILE A 18 41.02 8.15 -22.42
N ALA A 19 40.95 8.22 -23.76
CA ALA A 19 39.69 8.40 -24.48
C ALA A 19 38.70 7.24 -24.24
N VAL A 20 39.19 5.99 -24.23
CA VAL A 20 38.35 4.81 -23.95
C VAL A 20 37.84 4.82 -22.51
N ARG A 21 38.68 5.15 -21.52
CA ARG A 21 38.23 5.27 -20.11
C ARG A 21 37.21 6.39 -19.92
N LEU A 22 37.40 7.55 -20.57
CA LEU A 22 36.44 8.65 -20.55
C LEU A 22 35.11 8.24 -21.19
N LEU A 23 35.14 7.50 -22.31
CA LEU A 23 33.93 6.98 -22.94
C LEU A 23 33.16 6.04 -22.01
N PHE A 24 33.85 5.11 -21.33
CA PHE A 24 33.21 4.20 -20.36
C PHE A 24 32.64 4.94 -19.14
N ILE A 25 33.32 5.97 -18.64
CA ILE A 25 32.80 6.79 -17.54
C ILE A 25 31.55 7.56 -17.97
N VAL A 26 31.55 8.13 -19.17
CA VAL A 26 30.38 8.83 -19.72
C VAL A 26 29.23 7.86 -19.95
N LEU A 27 29.49 6.65 -20.46
CA LEU A 27 28.46 5.61 -20.65
C LEU A 27 27.91 5.08 -19.33
N ALA A 28 28.75 4.89 -18.32
CA ALA A 28 28.32 4.51 -16.97
C ALA A 28 27.50 5.63 -16.31
N ALA A 29 27.93 6.88 -16.45
CA ALA A 29 27.20 8.03 -15.92
C ALA A 29 25.85 8.22 -16.63
N THR A 30 25.76 8.02 -17.94
CA THR A 30 24.49 8.10 -18.68
C THR A 30 23.58 6.93 -18.36
N MET A 31 24.10 5.70 -18.18
CA MET A 31 23.29 4.57 -17.71
C MET A 31 22.77 4.77 -16.29
N VAL A 32 23.62 5.24 -15.36
CA VAL A 32 23.21 5.56 -13.98
C VAL A 32 22.19 6.68 -13.99
N PHE A 33 22.38 7.72 -14.80
CA PHE A 33 21.44 8.83 -14.91
C PHE A 33 20.12 8.40 -15.58
N ALA A 34 20.17 7.53 -16.58
CA ALA A 34 18.97 6.98 -17.24
C ALA A 34 18.21 6.02 -16.32
N ALA A 35 18.91 5.15 -15.58
CA ALA A 35 18.32 4.26 -14.58
C ALA A 35 17.75 5.06 -13.40
N TYR A 36 18.47 6.09 -12.92
CA TYR A 36 17.99 7.04 -11.94
C TYR A 36 16.73 7.75 -12.45
N ARG A 37 16.75 8.28 -13.68
CA ARG A 37 15.59 8.96 -14.27
C ARG A 37 14.43 8.01 -14.58
N TYR A 38 14.70 6.73 -14.83
CA TYR A 38 13.68 5.71 -15.06
C TYR A 38 13.02 5.27 -13.75
N TRP A 39 13.80 5.03 -12.70
CA TRP A 39 13.27 4.70 -11.36
C TRP A 39 12.67 5.91 -10.63
N HIS A 40 13.19 7.12 -10.86
CA HIS A 40 12.67 8.39 -10.31
C HIS A 40 11.76 9.14 -11.28
N ARG A 41 11.28 8.50 -12.34
CA ARG A 41 10.07 8.94 -13.05
C ARG A 41 8.85 8.64 -12.17
N ALA A 42 8.80 9.28 -11.01
CA ALA A 42 7.52 9.80 -10.56
C ALA A 42 7.00 10.65 -11.74
N PRO A 43 5.79 10.40 -12.25
CA PRO A 43 5.26 11.23 -13.32
C PRO A 43 5.23 12.66 -12.77
N TYR A 44 6.17 13.49 -13.23
CA TYR A 44 6.12 14.93 -13.06
C TYR A 44 4.94 15.41 -13.88
N TYR A 45 3.75 15.31 -13.29
CA TYR A 45 2.54 15.90 -13.80
C TYR A 45 2.74 17.42 -13.77
N LYS A 46 2.56 18.06 -14.92
CA LYS A 46 2.79 19.52 -15.11
C LYS A 46 1.67 20.41 -14.53
N GLY A 47 0.72 19.84 -13.76
CA GLY A 47 -0.43 20.56 -13.20
C GLY A 47 -0.56 20.45 -11.67
N VAL A 48 0.52 20.12 -10.97
CA VAL A 48 0.41 19.76 -9.56
C VAL A 48 0.44 20.97 -8.62
N SER A 49 -0.39 20.88 -7.58
CA SER A 49 -0.36 21.74 -6.40
C SER A 49 1.03 21.76 -5.75
N ARG A 50 1.30 22.67 -4.80
CA ARG A 50 2.58 22.72 -4.05
C ARG A 50 3.00 21.37 -3.47
N LEU A 51 2.04 20.52 -3.14
CA LEU A 51 2.26 19.18 -2.58
C LEU A 51 2.55 18.10 -3.63
N GLN A 52 2.59 18.46 -4.91
CA GLN A 52 2.73 17.55 -6.04
C GLN A 52 1.59 16.52 -6.16
N VAL A 53 0.39 16.88 -5.67
CA VAL A 53 -0.80 16.02 -5.66
C VAL A 53 -1.72 16.38 -6.83
N ASP A 54 -2.14 15.37 -7.61
CA ASP A 54 -3.17 15.50 -8.65
C ASP A 54 -4.57 15.31 -8.03
N LEU A 55 -5.31 16.42 -7.87
CA LEU A 55 -6.67 16.43 -7.32
C LEU A 55 -7.70 15.66 -8.15
N LYS A 56 -7.40 15.36 -9.42
CA LYS A 56 -8.27 14.55 -10.29
C LYS A 56 -8.08 13.05 -10.05
N GLN A 57 -7.08 12.65 -9.27
CA GLN A 57 -6.68 11.26 -9.08
C GLN A 57 -6.48 10.92 -7.60
N PRO A 58 -7.56 10.88 -6.80
CA PRO A 58 -7.48 10.30 -5.47
C PRO A 58 -7.12 8.83 -5.53
N GLU A 59 -6.46 8.37 -4.47
CA GLU A 59 -6.09 6.97 -4.33
C GLU A 59 -7.14 6.20 -3.51
N LEU A 60 -7.90 6.89 -2.65
CA LEU A 60 -9.06 6.34 -1.94
C LEU A 60 -10.24 7.32 -1.99
N LEU A 61 -11.45 6.79 -1.92
CA LEU A 61 -12.68 7.56 -1.86
C LEU A 61 -13.64 6.92 -0.86
N LEU A 62 -14.09 7.71 0.11
CA LEU A 62 -15.13 7.35 1.05
C LEU A 62 -16.41 8.11 0.67
N ALA A 63 -17.50 7.41 0.42
CA ALA A 63 -18.83 7.99 0.30
C ALA A 63 -19.69 7.47 1.45
N THR A 64 -20.32 8.38 2.20
CA THR A 64 -21.16 8.03 3.34
C THR A 64 -22.42 8.87 3.35
N ARG A 65 -23.53 8.27 3.80
CA ARG A 65 -24.80 8.97 4.03
C ARG A 65 -24.81 9.77 5.33
N ASN A 66 -23.95 9.39 6.28
CA ASN A 66 -23.81 10.04 7.56
C ASN A 66 -22.39 9.81 8.10
N LEU A 67 -21.53 10.83 7.97
CA LEU A 67 -20.14 10.74 8.41
C LEU A 67 -20.00 10.49 9.92
N ALA A 68 -20.95 10.93 10.75
CA ALA A 68 -20.96 10.70 12.18
C ALA A 68 -21.18 9.23 12.57
N ASP A 69 -21.88 8.43 11.74
CA ASP A 69 -22.12 7.02 12.03
C ASP A 69 -20.92 6.12 11.65
N LEU A 70 -20.02 6.63 10.80
CA LEU A 70 -18.93 5.85 10.23
C LEU A 70 -18.00 5.20 11.28
N PRO A 71 -17.50 5.91 12.32
CA PRO A 71 -16.56 5.30 13.26
C PRO A 71 -17.13 4.08 13.98
N LYS A 72 -18.38 4.20 14.45
CA LYS A 72 -19.14 3.12 15.07
C LYS A 72 -19.31 1.95 14.11
N ASP A 73 -19.70 2.22 12.87
CA ASP A 73 -19.97 1.18 11.88
C ASP A 73 -18.68 0.48 11.43
N VAL A 74 -17.54 1.19 11.34
CA VAL A 74 -16.21 0.59 11.12
C VAL A 74 -15.83 -0.34 12.26
N ALA A 75 -16.06 0.05 13.52
CA ALA A 75 -15.79 -0.78 14.68
C ALA A 75 -16.63 -2.08 14.73
N ALA A 76 -17.77 -2.10 14.03
CA ALA A 76 -18.63 -3.29 13.91
C ALA A 76 -18.12 -4.32 12.89
N ALA A 77 -17.03 -4.06 12.15
CA ALA A 77 -16.48 -4.99 11.16
C ALA A 77 -15.88 -6.24 11.83
N PRO A 78 -16.36 -7.47 11.54
CA PRO A 78 -15.88 -8.69 12.22
C PRO A 78 -14.37 -8.94 12.07
N VAL A 79 -13.81 -8.63 10.89
CA VAL A 79 -12.36 -8.79 10.61
C VAL A 79 -11.49 -7.82 11.44
N LEU A 80 -12.06 -6.68 11.86
CA LEU A 80 -11.38 -5.66 12.66
C LEU A 80 -11.76 -5.75 14.16
N ALA A 81 -12.60 -6.72 14.54
CA ALA A 81 -13.06 -6.88 15.91
C ALA A 81 -11.85 -7.08 16.85
N GLY A 82 -11.73 -6.17 17.83
CA GLY A 82 -10.62 -6.12 18.77
C GLY A 82 -9.40 -5.32 18.30
N LEU A 83 -9.27 -4.98 17.01
CA LEU A 83 -8.26 -4.06 16.49
C LEU A 83 -8.77 -2.61 16.47
N VAL A 84 -10.02 -2.43 16.07
CA VAL A 84 -10.74 -1.16 16.13
C VAL A 84 -11.85 -1.35 17.17
N ASP A 85 -11.65 -0.75 18.35
CA ASP A 85 -12.62 -0.78 19.44
C ASP A 85 -13.18 0.61 19.72
N GLU A 86 -14.28 0.65 20.46
CA GLU A 86 -14.92 1.89 20.91
C GLU A 86 -13.92 2.80 21.66
N ALA A 87 -12.95 2.22 22.38
CA ALA A 87 -11.88 2.98 23.02
C ALA A 87 -10.88 3.63 22.03
N LEU A 88 -10.62 3.04 20.85
CA LEU A 88 -9.83 3.65 19.78
C LEU A 88 -10.60 4.80 19.15
N VAL A 89 -11.89 4.59 18.89
CA VAL A 89 -12.78 5.61 18.33
C VAL A 89 -12.86 6.80 19.29
N PHE A 90 -13.19 6.56 20.56
CA PHE A 90 -13.22 7.60 21.60
C PHE A 90 -11.86 8.26 21.81
N HIS A 91 -10.75 7.52 21.77
CA HIS A 91 -9.42 8.13 21.90
C HIS A 91 -9.13 9.13 20.78
N TYR A 92 -9.53 8.85 19.54
CA TYR A 92 -9.35 9.78 18.42
C TYR A 92 -10.42 10.88 18.38
N GLU A 93 -11.58 10.69 19.00
CA GLU A 93 -12.59 11.73 19.19
C GLU A 93 -12.19 12.72 20.30
N GLU A 94 -11.65 12.22 21.43
CA GLU A 94 -11.35 13.02 22.62
C GLU A 94 -9.93 13.64 22.66
N ASP A 95 -8.95 13.11 21.91
CA ASP A 95 -7.56 13.59 21.98
C ASP A 95 -7.35 14.91 21.18
N GLU A 96 -7.18 16.00 21.94
CA GLU A 96 -7.00 17.38 21.48
C GLU A 96 -5.82 17.59 20.50
N ALA A 97 -4.84 16.69 20.44
CA ALA A 97 -3.65 16.85 19.62
C ALA A 97 -3.67 16.04 18.31
N ARG A 98 -4.59 15.07 18.17
CA ARG A 98 -4.49 14.04 17.13
C ARG A 98 -5.81 13.83 16.39
N LEU A 99 -5.88 14.39 15.18
CA LEU A 99 -6.91 14.17 14.15
C LEU A 99 -8.38 14.45 14.55
N SER A 100 -8.67 14.74 15.81
CA SER A 100 -9.94 15.29 16.23
C SER A 100 -10.06 16.73 15.74
N ILE A 101 -10.86 16.95 14.69
CA ILE A 101 -11.34 18.29 14.32
C ILE A 101 -12.04 18.90 15.56
N GLU A 102 -12.69 18.06 16.38
CA GLU A 102 -13.36 18.40 17.64
C GLU A 102 -12.41 18.87 18.75
N GLY A 103 -11.33 18.15 19.01
CA GLY A 103 -10.34 18.52 20.03
C GLY A 103 -9.55 19.79 19.68
N ALA A 104 -9.22 19.99 18.40
CA ALA A 104 -8.56 21.22 17.96
C ALA A 104 -9.48 22.45 17.99
N LEU A 105 -10.80 22.27 17.82
CA LEU A 105 -11.81 23.32 17.94
C LEU A 105 -12.24 23.58 19.39
N ARG A 106 -12.13 22.59 20.28
CA ARG A 106 -12.37 22.76 21.73
C ARG A 106 -11.40 23.75 22.37
N ARG A 107 -10.11 23.74 21.98
CA ARG A 107 -9.14 24.78 22.40
C ARG A 107 -9.49 26.18 21.89
N MET A 108 -10.03 26.32 20.68
CA MET A 108 -10.51 27.61 20.16
C MET A 108 -11.75 28.12 20.90
N ALA A 109 -12.65 27.22 21.32
CA ALA A 109 -13.83 27.57 22.12
C ALA A 109 -13.49 27.92 23.60
N TYR A 110 -12.34 27.47 24.11
CA TYR A 110 -11.91 27.75 25.48
C TYR A 110 -11.19 29.10 25.63
N GLU A 111 -10.53 29.59 24.58
CA GLU A 111 -9.84 30.88 24.63
C GLU A 111 -10.76 32.07 24.36
N HIS A 112 -11.83 31.93 23.58
CA HIS A 112 -12.86 32.97 23.40
C HIS A 112 -14.26 32.40 23.64
N LYS A 113 -15.02 33.04 24.54
CA LYS A 113 -16.38 32.65 24.95
C LYS A 113 -17.24 32.28 23.73
N LEU A 114 -17.66 31.02 23.60
CA LEU A 114 -19.07 30.59 23.44
C LEU A 114 -19.20 29.09 23.07
N SER A 115 -20.34 28.53 23.50
CA SER A 115 -20.85 27.16 23.37
C SER A 115 -21.20 26.68 21.95
N LEU A 116 -20.43 27.05 20.91
CA LEU A 116 -20.77 26.84 19.50
C LEU A 116 -20.06 25.64 18.84
N GLY A 117 -18.87 25.25 19.30
CA GLY A 117 -17.97 24.28 18.64
C GLY A 117 -18.52 22.85 18.55
N ASP A 118 -18.98 22.28 19.66
CA ASP A 118 -19.44 20.88 19.72
C ASP A 118 -20.72 20.66 18.87
N ARG A 119 -21.60 21.66 18.80
CA ARG A 119 -22.81 21.61 17.96
C ARG A 119 -22.51 21.86 16.49
N PHE A 120 -21.51 22.69 16.18
CA PHE A 120 -21.04 22.96 14.82
C PHE A 120 -20.44 21.70 14.18
N LEU A 121 -19.64 20.94 14.93
CA LEU A 121 -18.99 19.75 14.42
C LEU A 121 -19.89 18.54 14.34
N SER A 122 -20.71 18.33 15.36
CA SER A 122 -21.78 17.33 15.26
C SER A 122 -22.72 17.61 14.08
N LEU A 123 -22.97 18.88 13.72
CA LEU A 123 -23.74 19.23 12.52
C LEU A 123 -22.97 19.07 11.19
N LEU A 124 -21.65 19.35 11.17
CA LEU A 124 -20.78 19.11 10.00
C LEU A 124 -20.60 17.62 9.70
N LEU A 125 -20.48 16.80 10.74
CA LEU A 125 -20.31 15.36 10.65
C LEU A 125 -21.65 14.63 10.45
N ALA A 126 -22.77 15.21 10.90
CA ALA A 126 -24.10 14.67 10.65
C ALA A 126 -24.59 15.02 9.24
N GLY A 127 -24.07 14.35 8.22
CA GLY A 127 -24.56 14.52 6.86
C GLY A 127 -23.88 13.61 5.84
N PRO A 128 -24.42 13.55 4.62
CA PRO A 128 -23.76 12.88 3.52
C PRO A 128 -22.41 13.54 3.22
N ALA A 129 -21.39 12.71 3.06
CA ALA A 129 -20.03 13.16 2.79
C ALA A 129 -19.37 12.30 1.73
N GLU A 130 -18.63 12.95 0.83
CA GLU A 130 -17.68 12.30 -0.07
C GLU A 130 -16.27 12.79 0.26
N VAL A 131 -15.39 11.88 0.68
CA VAL A 131 -14.03 12.19 1.11
C VAL A 131 -13.03 11.46 0.22
N ALA A 132 -12.37 12.22 -0.65
CA ALA A 132 -11.25 11.76 -1.45
C ALA A 132 -9.95 11.88 -0.68
N ILE A 133 -9.06 10.89 -0.79
CA ILE A 133 -7.85 10.78 0.02
C ILE A 133 -6.63 10.48 -0.87
N TRP A 134 -5.52 11.14 -0.57
CA TRP A 134 -4.21 10.95 -1.19
C TRP A 134 -3.15 10.61 -0.14
N ARG A 135 -2.16 9.85 -0.59
CA ARG A 135 -0.97 9.55 0.22
C ARG A 135 0.05 10.67 0.08
N SER A 136 0.80 10.93 1.14
CA SER A 136 1.96 11.81 1.06
C SER A 136 3.17 11.13 0.43
N GLY A 137 4.26 11.88 0.24
CA GLY A 137 5.53 11.32 -0.23
C GLY A 137 6.10 10.20 0.66
N LYS A 138 5.59 10.04 1.88
CA LYS A 138 5.94 8.92 2.79
C LYS A 138 5.05 7.67 2.62
N GLY A 139 4.09 7.70 1.70
CA GLY A 139 3.20 6.57 1.40
C GLY A 139 2.09 6.34 2.43
N ARG A 140 1.84 7.28 3.35
CA ARG A 140 0.70 7.24 4.29
C ARG A 140 -0.46 8.10 3.77
N PRO A 141 -1.74 7.70 3.94
CA PRO A 141 -2.88 8.59 3.71
C PRO A 141 -2.72 9.85 4.58
N GLU A 142 -2.76 11.03 3.97
CA GLU A 142 -2.45 12.29 4.68
C GLU A 142 -3.28 13.46 4.20
N TYR A 143 -3.51 13.55 2.89
CA TYR A 143 -4.25 14.66 2.30
C TYR A 143 -5.66 14.22 1.95
N TYR A 144 -6.65 15.06 2.19
CA TYR A 144 -8.03 14.78 1.83
C TYR A 144 -8.78 16.01 1.33
N VAL A 145 -9.79 15.75 0.52
CA VAL A 145 -10.81 16.72 0.10
C VAL A 145 -12.17 16.11 0.40
N ALA A 146 -12.97 16.80 1.20
CA ALA A 146 -14.29 16.36 1.62
C ALA A 146 -15.37 17.29 1.03
N ARG A 147 -16.33 16.72 0.29
CA ARG A 147 -17.59 17.38 -0.04
C ARG A 147 -18.63 17.00 1.01
N LEU A 148 -19.32 18.01 1.55
CA LEU A 148 -20.44 17.86 2.46
C LEU A 148 -21.70 18.43 1.79
N GLU A 149 -22.82 17.70 1.91
CA GLU A 149 -24.13 18.12 1.42
C GLU A 149 -25.02 18.51 2.60
N ARG A 150 -25.36 19.82 2.76
CA ARG A 150 -26.45 20.28 3.63
C ARG A 150 -26.70 21.80 3.62
N GLY A 151 -27.98 22.17 3.57
CA GLY A 151 -28.49 23.55 3.72
C GLY A 151 -28.54 24.10 5.13
N VAL A 152 -28.14 23.29 6.12
CA VAL A 152 -27.89 23.75 7.49
C VAL A 152 -26.68 24.69 7.54
N LEU A 153 -25.81 24.65 6.52
CA LEU A 153 -24.62 25.50 6.39
C LEU A 153 -24.92 26.93 5.90
N ALA A 154 -26.15 27.24 5.46
CA ALA A 154 -26.54 28.62 5.16
C ALA A 154 -26.51 29.53 6.41
N LYS A 155 -26.70 28.96 7.62
CA LYS A 155 -26.47 29.66 8.90
C LYS A 155 -24.97 29.78 9.25
N LEU A 156 -24.13 28.96 8.64
CA LEU A 156 -22.68 28.98 8.85
C LEU A 156 -21.99 30.06 8.05
N THR A 157 -22.51 30.44 6.88
CA THR A 157 -22.07 31.66 6.18
C THR A 157 -22.14 32.90 7.06
N GLU A 158 -23.19 33.04 7.90
CA GLU A 158 -23.31 34.16 8.85
C GLU A 158 -22.28 34.07 9.99
N THR A 159 -21.93 32.86 10.43
CA THR A 159 -20.96 32.62 11.50
C THR A 159 -19.52 32.79 11.03
N LEU A 160 -19.21 32.30 9.82
CA LEU A 160 -17.93 32.50 9.14
C LEU A 160 -17.73 33.96 8.74
N ALA A 161 -18.80 34.68 8.35
CA ALA A 161 -18.76 36.12 8.14
C ALA A 161 -18.43 36.89 9.43
N ARG A 162 -18.83 36.40 10.61
CA ARG A 162 -18.43 36.98 11.90
C ARG A 162 -16.97 36.67 12.24
N ILE A 163 -16.47 35.48 11.93
CA ILE A 163 -15.05 35.09 12.12
C ILE A 163 -14.13 35.86 11.15
N ALA A 164 -14.59 36.12 9.93
CA ALA A 164 -13.88 36.94 8.95
C ALA A 164 -13.67 38.40 9.38
N LEU A 165 -14.41 38.87 10.41
CA LEU A 165 -14.27 40.22 10.97
C LEU A 165 -13.23 40.28 12.11
N ASP A 166 -12.82 39.14 12.69
CA ASP A 166 -11.80 39.04 13.74
C ASP A 166 -10.49 38.47 13.15
N ASP A 167 -9.68 39.41 12.65
CA ASP A 167 -8.81 39.32 11.47
C ASP A 167 -7.43 38.63 11.68
N ARG A 168 -7.38 37.39 12.20
CA ARG A 168 -6.10 36.64 12.26
C ARG A 168 -6.13 35.18 11.83
N GLN A 169 -7.26 34.49 11.99
CA GLN A 169 -7.34 33.03 11.74
C GLN A 169 -7.88 32.68 10.35
N LEU A 170 -8.64 33.57 9.72
CA LEU A 170 -9.23 33.34 8.40
C LEU A 170 -8.49 34.18 7.34
N LYS A 171 -7.98 33.54 6.29
CA LYS A 171 -7.32 34.19 5.17
C LYS A 171 -8.02 33.82 3.87
N GLN A 172 -8.20 34.80 2.98
CA GLN A 172 -8.66 34.51 1.62
C GLN A 172 -7.49 33.96 0.79
N LEU A 173 -7.66 32.76 0.22
CA LEU A 173 -6.64 32.10 -0.62
C LEU A 173 -6.77 32.51 -2.09
N GLY A 174 -8.00 32.63 -2.58
CA GLY A 174 -8.25 32.92 -3.99
C GLY A 174 -9.74 32.96 -4.32
N GLN A 175 -10.05 33.31 -5.57
CA GLN A 175 -11.41 33.34 -6.10
C GLN A 175 -11.43 32.73 -7.50
N PHE A 176 -12.52 32.06 -7.85
CA PHE A 176 -12.76 31.57 -9.20
C PHE A 176 -14.23 31.72 -9.57
N SER A 177 -14.52 31.83 -10.88
CA SER A 177 -15.89 31.98 -11.36
C SER A 177 -16.51 30.61 -11.65
N LEU A 178 -17.73 30.40 -11.16
CA LEU A 178 -18.46 29.15 -11.32
C LEU A 178 -19.90 29.43 -11.75
N ALA A 179 -20.21 29.23 -13.03
CA ALA A 179 -21.56 29.46 -13.59
C ALA A 179 -22.13 30.86 -13.26
N GLY A 180 -21.30 31.90 -13.41
CA GLY A 180 -21.69 33.30 -13.19
C GLY A 180 -21.47 33.82 -11.77
N ASP A 181 -21.32 32.94 -10.78
CA ASP A 181 -21.04 33.32 -9.38
C ASP A 181 -19.53 33.32 -9.11
N THR A 182 -19.06 34.26 -8.29
CA THR A 182 -17.68 34.24 -7.76
C THR A 182 -17.64 33.40 -6.48
N VAL A 183 -16.87 32.32 -6.50
CA VAL A 183 -16.62 31.48 -5.33
C VAL A 183 -15.29 31.88 -4.71
N THR A 184 -15.31 32.18 -3.41
CA THR A 184 -14.09 32.47 -2.64
C THR A 184 -13.63 31.22 -1.89
N VAL A 185 -12.32 30.94 -1.97
CA VAL A 185 -11.66 29.89 -1.19
C VAL A 185 -11.01 30.55 0.02
N TYR A 186 -11.34 30.05 1.21
CA TYR A 186 -10.80 30.52 2.48
C TYR A 186 -9.83 29.50 3.07
N ALA A 187 -8.81 29.98 3.79
CA ALA A 187 -7.94 29.22 4.67
C ALA A 187 -8.29 29.55 6.12
N LEU A 188 -8.50 28.52 6.94
CA LEU A 188 -8.66 28.64 8.38
C LEU A 188 -7.44 28.02 9.06
N GLU A 189 -6.71 28.85 9.80
CA GLU A 189 -5.67 28.37 10.72
C GLU A 189 -6.34 27.87 12.00
N TYR A 190 -6.10 26.60 12.33
CA TYR A 190 -6.63 25.94 13.51
C TYR A 190 -5.47 25.38 14.36
N GLY A 191 -5.69 25.23 15.66
CA GLY A 191 -4.63 25.03 16.66
C GLY A 191 -3.53 24.03 16.28
N GLY A 192 -2.29 24.33 16.71
CA GLY A 192 -1.12 23.48 16.43
C GLY A 192 -0.45 23.74 15.07
N GLY A 193 -0.65 24.93 14.49
CA GLY A 193 -0.03 25.34 13.21
C GLY A 193 -0.58 24.60 11.99
N ARG A 194 -1.81 24.07 12.09
CA ARG A 194 -2.49 23.39 10.99
C ARG A 194 -3.43 24.36 10.30
N THR A 195 -3.57 24.20 8.99
CA THR A 195 -4.45 25.06 8.18
C THR A 195 -5.35 24.17 7.35
N LEU A 196 -6.64 24.48 7.32
CA LEU A 196 -7.61 23.84 6.43
C LEU A 196 -8.08 24.87 5.39
N ALA A 197 -8.46 24.44 4.20
CA ALA A 197 -9.09 25.32 3.22
C ALA A 197 -10.53 24.91 2.94
N PHE A 198 -11.42 25.86 2.70
CA PHE A 198 -12.81 25.55 2.39
C PHE A 198 -13.43 26.54 1.42
N ALA A 199 -14.46 26.08 0.70
CA ALA A 199 -15.29 26.87 -0.18
C ALA A 199 -16.73 26.33 -0.14
N GLY A 200 -17.72 27.20 -0.35
CA GLY A 200 -19.13 26.82 -0.29
C GLY A 200 -19.94 27.48 -1.40
N ARG A 201 -20.92 26.74 -1.93
CA ARG A 201 -21.93 27.24 -2.88
C ARG A 201 -23.25 26.50 -2.68
N GLY A 202 -24.29 27.23 -2.27
CA GLY A 202 -25.59 26.64 -1.98
C GLY A 202 -25.49 25.57 -0.89
N GLU A 203 -25.93 24.36 -1.23
CA GLU A 203 -25.96 23.20 -0.33
C GLU A 203 -24.62 22.42 -0.28
N HIS A 204 -23.68 22.75 -1.18
CA HIS A 204 -22.43 22.03 -1.34
C HIS A 204 -21.27 22.81 -0.73
N TRP A 205 -20.54 22.14 0.16
CA TRP A 205 -19.34 22.67 0.79
C TRP A 205 -18.19 21.72 0.56
N VAL A 206 -17.02 22.30 0.30
CA VAL A 206 -15.79 21.55 0.06
C VAL A 206 -14.75 21.98 1.09
N PHE A 207 -14.12 21.00 1.72
CA PHE A 207 -13.06 21.15 2.71
C PHE A 207 -11.80 20.43 2.23
N LEU A 208 -10.64 21.06 2.39
CA LEU A 208 -9.34 20.53 2.04
C LEU A 208 -8.50 20.49 3.31
N SER A 209 -7.80 19.36 3.50
CA SER A 209 -6.93 19.14 4.66
C SER A 209 -5.76 20.12 4.74
N ASP A 210 -5.36 20.71 3.61
CA ASP A 210 -4.26 21.67 3.49
C ASP A 210 -4.53 22.62 2.30
N PRO A 211 -4.44 23.95 2.46
CA PRO A 211 -4.48 24.93 1.36
C PRO A 211 -3.54 24.61 0.20
N ALA A 212 -2.36 24.04 0.50
CA ALA A 212 -1.34 23.67 -0.46
C ALA A 212 -1.79 22.61 -1.48
N LEU A 213 -2.96 21.99 -1.28
CA LEU A 213 -3.62 21.13 -2.27
C LEU A 213 -4.24 21.91 -3.44
N ALA A 214 -4.67 23.14 -3.21
CA ALA A 214 -5.36 23.96 -4.21
C ALA A 214 -4.47 25.02 -4.86
N ILE A 215 -3.32 25.33 -4.27
CA ILE A 215 -2.44 26.42 -4.72
C ILE A 215 -1.12 25.93 -5.33
N ASP A 216 -0.56 26.71 -6.26
CA ASP A 216 0.77 26.53 -6.86
C ASP A 216 1.89 27.19 -6.03
N SER A 217 3.14 27.13 -6.51
CA SER A 217 4.31 27.76 -5.88
C SER A 217 4.16 29.25 -5.65
N GLU A 218 3.42 29.93 -6.53
CA GLU A 218 3.13 31.35 -6.53
C GLU A 218 2.00 31.71 -5.55
N GLY A 219 1.28 30.71 -5.03
CA GLY A 219 0.18 30.88 -4.08
C GLY A 219 -1.16 31.15 -4.75
N LEU A 220 -1.27 30.91 -6.07
CA LEU A 220 -2.48 31.05 -6.86
C LEU A 220 -3.19 29.71 -6.97
N LEU A 221 -4.52 29.75 -7.16
CA LEU A 221 -5.31 28.53 -7.40
C LEU A 221 -4.85 27.85 -8.69
N THR A 222 -4.67 26.54 -8.65
CA THR A 222 -4.32 25.77 -9.85
C THR A 222 -5.57 25.52 -10.70
N ALA A 223 -5.39 25.42 -12.03
CA ALA A 223 -6.50 25.09 -12.94
C ALA A 223 -7.15 23.74 -12.61
N ASP A 224 -6.37 22.76 -12.12
CA ASP A 224 -6.88 21.46 -11.68
C ASP A 224 -7.73 21.59 -10.41
N ALA A 225 -7.33 22.46 -9.47
CA ALA A 225 -8.11 22.77 -8.28
C ALA A 225 -9.42 23.47 -8.63
N GLU A 226 -9.39 24.51 -9.49
CA GLU A 226 -10.61 25.20 -9.92
C GLU A 226 -11.60 24.25 -10.59
N ALA A 227 -11.11 23.33 -11.44
CA ALA A 227 -11.96 22.33 -12.10
C ALA A 227 -12.61 21.37 -11.09
N VAL A 228 -11.81 20.76 -10.21
CA VAL A 228 -12.31 19.76 -9.24
C VAL A 228 -13.23 20.41 -8.20
N LEU A 229 -12.82 21.54 -7.61
CA LEU A 229 -13.65 22.27 -6.65
C LEU A 229 -14.93 22.76 -7.31
N GLY A 230 -14.86 23.22 -8.57
CA GLY A 230 -16.01 23.63 -9.34
C GLY A 230 -17.01 22.49 -9.60
N GLU A 231 -16.56 21.27 -9.87
CA GLU A 231 -17.44 20.10 -10.01
C GLU A 231 -18.10 19.73 -8.67
N LEU A 232 -17.31 19.65 -7.59
CA LEU A 232 -17.82 19.33 -6.25
C LEU A 232 -18.86 20.34 -5.76
N LEU A 233 -18.63 21.64 -5.98
CA LEU A 233 -19.55 22.71 -5.59
C LEU A 233 -20.83 22.78 -6.45
N ARG A 234 -20.85 22.10 -7.61
CA ARG A 234 -22.08 21.89 -8.39
C ARG A 234 -22.84 20.62 -7.96
N GLY A 235 -22.29 19.84 -7.02
CA GLY A 235 -22.83 18.54 -6.63
C GLY A 235 -22.49 17.41 -7.60
N ALA A 236 -21.47 17.58 -8.46
CA ALA A 236 -20.98 16.50 -9.32
C ALA A 236 -19.91 15.65 -8.59
N ASP A 237 -19.72 14.41 -9.06
CA ASP A 237 -18.79 13.44 -8.49
C ASP A 237 -17.56 13.27 -9.41
N PRO A 238 -16.54 14.16 -9.37
CA PRO A 238 -15.38 14.13 -10.27
C PRO A 238 -14.60 12.81 -10.25
N TRP A 239 -14.70 12.07 -9.14
CA TRP A 239 -13.89 10.88 -8.87
C TRP A 239 -14.60 9.56 -9.16
N ARG A 240 -15.93 9.58 -9.36
CA ARG A 240 -16.76 8.37 -9.43
C ARG A 240 -16.39 7.43 -10.57
N ALA A 241 -15.96 7.97 -11.71
CA ALA A 241 -15.52 7.16 -12.85
C ALA A 241 -14.27 6.31 -12.51
N LYS A 242 -13.37 6.85 -11.68
CA LYS A 242 -12.12 6.18 -11.29
C LYS A 242 -12.32 5.29 -10.06
N LEU A 243 -13.09 5.77 -9.09
CA LEU A 243 -13.37 5.09 -7.82
C LEU A 243 -14.90 4.94 -7.67
N PRO A 244 -15.50 3.87 -8.24
CA PRO A 244 -16.95 3.71 -8.28
C PRO A 244 -17.45 3.21 -6.92
N TRP A 245 -18.00 4.13 -6.13
CA TRP A 245 -18.61 3.84 -4.84
C TRP A 245 -20.07 3.41 -5.00
N SER A 246 -20.60 2.70 -3.99
CA SER A 246 -21.97 2.17 -4.00
C SER A 246 -22.98 3.22 -3.53
N ALA A 247 -23.90 3.62 -4.41
CA ALA A 247 -24.97 4.57 -4.08
C ALA A 247 -26.02 4.01 -3.09
N THR A 248 -26.12 2.68 -3.00
CA THR A 248 -27.09 2.00 -2.14
C THR A 248 -26.55 1.72 -0.74
N ALA A 249 -25.22 1.66 -0.59
CA ALA A 249 -24.58 1.45 0.71
C ALA A 249 -24.77 2.67 1.63
N GLN A 250 -24.72 2.42 2.94
CA GLN A 250 -24.68 3.49 3.94
C GLN A 250 -23.29 4.13 3.97
N HIS A 251 -22.25 3.30 3.90
CA HIS A 251 -20.85 3.69 3.74
C HIS A 251 -20.24 2.89 2.60
N SER A 252 -19.45 3.52 1.74
CA SER A 252 -18.71 2.87 0.67
C SER A 252 -17.30 3.43 0.64
N LEU A 253 -16.31 2.59 0.94
CA LEU A 253 -14.90 2.92 0.85
C LEU A 253 -14.30 2.23 -0.36
N VAL A 254 -13.80 3.00 -1.32
CA VAL A 254 -13.12 2.49 -2.51
C VAL A 254 -11.63 2.80 -2.42
N VAL A 255 -10.79 1.78 -2.60
CA VAL A 255 -9.33 1.87 -2.63
C VAL A 255 -8.86 1.53 -4.05
N GLY A 256 -8.16 2.46 -4.69
CA GLY A 256 -7.63 2.25 -6.04
C GLY A 256 -6.41 1.33 -6.07
N GLN A 257 -6.13 0.74 -7.25
CA GLN A 257 -5.01 -0.17 -7.47
C GLN A 257 -3.68 0.35 -6.89
N ARG A 258 -3.30 1.61 -7.18
CA ARG A 258 -2.01 2.18 -6.75
C ARG A 258 -1.83 2.21 -5.24
N ALA A 259 -2.90 2.46 -4.48
CA ALA A 259 -2.87 2.38 -3.02
C ALA A 259 -2.78 0.92 -2.56
N LEU A 260 -3.60 0.03 -3.12
CA LEU A 260 -3.62 -1.40 -2.76
C LEU A 260 -2.29 -2.10 -3.01
N THR A 261 -1.68 -1.85 -4.16
CA THR A 261 -0.45 -2.53 -4.58
C THR A 261 0.79 -1.77 -4.15
N PHE A 262 0.67 -0.68 -3.37
CA PHE A 262 1.78 0.19 -3.00
C PHE A 262 2.67 0.61 -4.20
N GLY A 263 2.08 0.78 -5.38
CA GLY A 263 2.79 1.13 -6.62
C GLY A 263 3.22 -0.06 -7.51
N TYR A 264 3.07 -1.30 -7.06
CA TYR A 264 3.39 -2.51 -7.83
C TYR A 264 2.31 -2.97 -8.82
N GLY A 265 1.41 -2.08 -9.23
CA GLY A 265 0.23 -2.43 -10.03
C GLY A 265 0.53 -3.06 -11.39
N HIS A 266 1.72 -2.80 -11.95
CA HIS A 266 2.18 -3.39 -13.21
C HIS A 266 2.33 -4.93 -13.16
N PHE A 267 2.50 -5.52 -11.98
CA PHE A 267 2.51 -6.98 -11.83
C PHE A 267 1.10 -7.58 -11.69
N LEU A 268 0.09 -6.74 -11.42
CA LEU A 268 -1.29 -7.11 -11.17
C LEU A 268 -2.23 -6.37 -12.14
N PRO A 269 -2.05 -6.52 -13.47
CA PRO A 269 -2.78 -5.72 -14.46
C PRO A 269 -4.28 -6.01 -14.48
N ALA A 270 -4.72 -7.14 -13.90
CA ALA A 270 -6.13 -7.46 -13.75
C ALA A 270 -6.80 -6.71 -12.59
N LEU A 271 -6.06 -6.22 -11.59
CA LEU A 271 -6.62 -5.58 -10.41
C LEU A 271 -6.80 -4.07 -10.64
N ALA A 272 -8.02 -3.56 -10.49
CA ALA A 272 -8.33 -2.14 -10.61
C ALA A 272 -8.59 -1.46 -9.25
N GLY A 273 -9.04 -2.21 -8.24
CA GLY A 273 -9.38 -1.65 -6.93
C GLY A 273 -10.08 -2.62 -5.97
N LEU A 274 -10.44 -2.11 -4.80
CA LEU A 274 -11.18 -2.79 -3.74
C LEU A 274 -12.28 -1.83 -3.28
N ARG A 275 -13.49 -2.34 -3.04
CA ARG A 275 -14.59 -1.59 -2.43
C ARG A 275 -15.09 -2.32 -1.20
N LEU A 276 -15.31 -1.57 -0.12
CA LEU A 276 -15.89 -2.03 1.13
C LEU A 276 -17.20 -1.27 1.33
N ASP A 277 -18.32 -1.98 1.30
CA ASP A 277 -19.66 -1.42 1.43
C ASP A 277 -20.29 -1.86 2.75
N TYR A 278 -20.78 -0.91 3.54
CA TYR A 278 -21.58 -1.15 4.72
C TYR A 278 -23.07 -1.08 4.37
N THR A 279 -23.76 -2.23 4.43
CA THR A 279 -25.17 -2.35 4.10
C THR A 279 -25.87 -3.27 5.10
N GLY A 280 -27.00 -2.84 5.65
CA GLY A 280 -27.82 -3.67 6.53
C GLY A 280 -27.11 -4.14 7.81
N GLY A 281 -26.18 -3.34 8.33
CA GLY A 281 -25.44 -3.68 9.55
C GLY A 281 -24.15 -4.46 9.35
N ALA A 282 -23.79 -4.80 8.10
CA ALA A 282 -22.62 -5.62 7.79
C ALA A 282 -21.74 -5.01 6.69
N TRP A 283 -20.43 -5.23 6.81
CA TRP A 283 -19.44 -4.89 5.78
C TRP A 283 -19.34 -6.00 4.74
N GLN A 284 -19.29 -5.61 3.47
CA GLN A 284 -19.10 -6.50 2.34
C GLN A 284 -17.94 -5.97 1.49
N GLY A 285 -17.01 -6.84 1.15
CA GLY A 285 -15.89 -6.51 0.28
C GLY A 285 -16.18 -6.88 -1.17
N SER A 286 -15.60 -6.14 -2.11
CA SER A 286 -15.61 -6.49 -3.54
C SER A 286 -14.33 -6.04 -4.22
N LEU A 287 -13.77 -6.86 -5.12
CA LEU A 287 -12.62 -6.50 -5.93
C LEU A 287 -13.07 -5.95 -7.27
N ARG A 288 -12.51 -4.82 -7.70
CA ARG A 288 -12.66 -4.34 -9.06
C ARG A 288 -11.60 -4.99 -9.92
N LEU A 289 -12.03 -5.69 -10.96
CA LEU A 289 -11.14 -6.27 -11.95
C LEU A 289 -11.25 -5.47 -13.25
N HIS A 290 -10.14 -5.28 -13.95
CA HIS A 290 -10.19 -4.80 -15.31
C HIS A 290 -10.92 -5.85 -16.15
N ALA A 291 -11.91 -5.41 -16.95
CA ALA A 291 -12.66 -6.28 -17.83
C ALA A 291 -11.73 -6.85 -18.91
N ALA A 292 -11.08 -7.96 -18.64
CA ALA A 292 -10.60 -8.83 -19.69
C ALA A 292 -11.84 -9.52 -20.26
N ALA A 293 -12.33 -9.03 -21.40
CA ALA A 293 -13.46 -9.63 -22.10
C ALA A 293 -13.20 -11.15 -22.24
N GLY A 294 -13.96 -11.96 -21.49
CA GLY A 294 -13.86 -13.42 -21.52
C GLY A 294 -12.83 -14.06 -20.58
N ALA A 295 -12.21 -13.35 -19.64
CA ALA A 295 -11.31 -13.98 -18.67
C ALA A 295 -12.12 -14.81 -17.66
N THR A 296 -12.06 -16.13 -17.79
CA THR A 296 -12.38 -17.05 -16.69
C THR A 296 -11.47 -16.71 -15.51
N VAL A 297 -12.05 -16.44 -14.34
CA VAL A 297 -11.32 -16.27 -13.08
C VAL A 297 -10.40 -17.48 -12.91
N ALA A 298 -9.09 -17.26 -13.03
CA ALA A 298 -8.10 -18.32 -12.97
C ALA A 298 -8.19 -19.02 -11.61
N ASN A 299 -8.10 -20.35 -11.59
CA ASN A 299 -8.34 -21.13 -10.37
C ASN A 299 -7.04 -21.24 -9.54
N PRO A 300 -6.97 -20.65 -8.33
CA PRO A 300 -5.79 -20.71 -7.48
C PRO A 300 -5.54 -22.06 -6.81
N THR A 301 -6.44 -23.05 -6.95
CA THR A 301 -6.33 -24.36 -6.26
C THR A 301 -4.95 -25.02 -6.41
N ASN A 302 -4.36 -24.95 -7.62
CA ASN A 302 -3.08 -25.61 -7.88
C ASN A 302 -1.90 -24.95 -7.18
N ILE A 303 -1.93 -23.62 -6.95
CA ILE A 303 -0.83 -22.94 -6.27
C ILE A 303 -0.80 -23.30 -4.79
N TRP A 304 -1.96 -23.49 -4.15
CA TRP A 304 -2.04 -23.83 -2.73
C TRP A 304 -1.43 -25.19 -2.37
N ARG A 305 -1.38 -26.13 -3.31
CA ARG A 305 -0.70 -27.43 -3.16
C ARG A 305 0.83 -27.32 -3.13
N ARG A 306 1.38 -26.13 -3.40
CA ARG A 306 2.83 -25.85 -3.45
C ARG A 306 3.30 -24.91 -2.34
N VAL A 307 2.37 -24.38 -1.56
CA VAL A 307 2.64 -23.42 -0.49
C VAL A 307 2.74 -24.17 0.85
N PRO A 308 3.75 -23.90 1.70
CA PRO A 308 3.80 -24.43 3.06
C PRO A 308 2.57 -24.11 3.90
N LEU A 309 2.15 -25.10 4.69
CA LEU A 309 1.15 -24.92 5.72
C LEU A 309 1.61 -23.91 6.78
N GLY A 310 0.67 -23.24 7.46
CA GLY A 310 0.96 -22.39 8.62
C GLY A 310 1.32 -20.95 8.29
N ALA A 311 0.98 -20.49 7.08
CA ALA A 311 1.14 -19.09 6.72
C ALA A 311 0.20 -18.18 7.54
N ALA A 312 0.75 -17.07 8.04
CA ALA A 312 -0.02 -16.02 8.70
C ALA A 312 -0.94 -15.27 7.71
N LEU A 313 -0.43 -15.06 6.49
CA LEU A 313 -1.13 -14.41 5.40
C LEU A 313 -0.60 -14.99 4.10
N CYS A 314 -1.48 -15.43 3.21
CA CYS A 314 -1.12 -15.88 1.87
C CYS A 314 -2.08 -15.30 0.85
N ALA A 315 -1.57 -14.74 -0.24
CA ALA A 315 -2.35 -14.27 -1.37
C ALA A 315 -1.95 -15.02 -2.64
N ALA A 316 -2.92 -15.58 -3.34
CA ALA A 316 -2.77 -15.98 -4.74
C ALA A 316 -3.04 -14.76 -5.61
N LEU A 317 -2.25 -14.59 -6.66
CA LEU A 317 -2.27 -13.39 -7.48
C LEU A 317 -2.14 -13.76 -8.96
N PRO A 318 -2.95 -13.14 -9.85
CA PRO A 318 -2.72 -13.26 -11.28
C PRO A 318 -1.48 -12.45 -11.67
N VAL A 319 -0.53 -13.09 -12.34
CA VAL A 319 0.73 -12.49 -12.76
C VAL A 319 0.82 -12.48 -14.28
N ASP A 320 1.12 -11.31 -14.84
CA ASP A 320 1.52 -11.19 -16.24
C ASP A 320 3.03 -11.42 -16.36
N TRP A 321 3.42 -12.67 -16.61
CA TRP A 321 4.83 -13.03 -16.78
C TRP A 321 5.48 -12.37 -17.99
N GLN A 322 4.72 -11.97 -19.01
CA GLN A 322 5.29 -11.28 -20.17
C GLN A 322 5.71 -9.85 -19.81
N ALA A 323 4.98 -9.18 -18.92
CA ALA A 323 5.39 -7.88 -18.37
C ALA A 323 6.73 -7.95 -17.61
N VAL A 324 7.13 -9.13 -17.13
CA VAL A 324 8.39 -9.36 -16.40
C VAL A 324 9.61 -9.48 -17.35
N ALA A 325 9.39 -9.73 -18.64
CA ALA A 325 10.47 -9.94 -19.62
C ALA A 325 11.43 -8.74 -19.72
N ALA A 326 10.91 -7.52 -19.77
CA ALA A 326 11.73 -6.31 -19.91
C ALA A 326 12.60 -6.03 -18.66
N PRO A 327 12.07 -6.05 -17.42
CA PRO A 327 12.89 -5.99 -16.21
C PRO A 327 13.98 -7.08 -16.16
N LEU A 328 13.65 -8.33 -16.52
CA LEU A 328 14.63 -9.41 -16.55
C LEU A 328 15.72 -9.20 -17.59
N ALA A 329 15.36 -8.76 -18.80
CA ALA A 329 16.34 -8.42 -19.84
C ALA A 329 17.28 -7.28 -19.41
N SER A 330 16.78 -6.29 -18.67
CA SER A 330 17.62 -5.22 -18.11
C SER A 330 18.63 -5.74 -17.08
N LEU A 331 18.29 -6.79 -16.33
CA LEU A 331 19.16 -7.34 -15.29
C LEU A 331 20.12 -8.41 -15.84
N LEU A 332 19.63 -9.28 -16.72
CA LEU A 332 20.34 -10.45 -17.24
C LEU A 332 21.03 -10.20 -18.58
N GLY A 333 20.70 -9.09 -19.26
CA GLY A 333 21.11 -8.78 -20.61
C GLY A 333 20.05 -9.17 -21.66
N PRO A 334 20.00 -8.48 -22.81
CA PRO A 334 18.96 -8.65 -23.83
C PRO A 334 18.96 -10.04 -24.49
N GLU A 335 20.09 -10.74 -24.48
CA GLU A 335 20.26 -12.08 -25.08
C GLU A 335 19.85 -13.23 -24.13
N ALA A 336 19.37 -12.93 -22.92
CA ALA A 336 18.97 -13.97 -21.98
C ALA A 336 17.69 -14.67 -22.46
N PRO A 337 17.65 -16.02 -22.56
CA PRO A 337 16.50 -16.78 -23.07
C PRO A 337 15.39 -16.87 -22.00
N THR A 338 14.79 -15.73 -21.66
CA THR A 338 13.76 -15.60 -20.61
C THR A 338 12.37 -16.01 -21.10
N ALA A 339 12.07 -15.78 -22.38
CA ALA A 339 10.75 -16.03 -22.96
C ALA A 339 10.25 -17.50 -22.79
N PRO A 340 11.08 -18.55 -23.02
CA PRO A 340 10.64 -19.92 -22.80
C PRO A 340 10.29 -20.22 -21.35
N LEU A 341 11.04 -19.67 -20.39
CA LEU A 341 10.74 -19.83 -18.97
C LEU A 341 9.43 -19.13 -18.61
N LEU A 342 9.27 -17.87 -19.00
CA LEU A 342 8.08 -17.07 -18.69
C LEU A 342 6.81 -17.65 -19.32
N ALA A 343 6.91 -18.25 -20.51
CA ALA A 343 5.79 -18.94 -21.16
C ALA A 343 5.40 -20.26 -20.49
N ALA A 344 6.33 -20.89 -19.76
CA ALA A 344 6.06 -22.14 -19.04
C ALA A 344 5.34 -21.92 -17.69
N LEU A 345 5.33 -20.70 -17.17
CA LEU A 345 4.76 -20.38 -15.85
C LEU A 345 3.23 -20.32 -15.88
N ASP A 346 2.63 -20.85 -14.81
CA ASP A 346 1.20 -20.70 -14.50
C ASP A 346 0.90 -19.21 -14.26
N PRO A 347 -0.18 -18.65 -14.84
CA PRO A 347 -0.56 -17.26 -14.62
C PRO A 347 -0.92 -16.92 -13.15
N ILE A 348 -0.99 -17.90 -12.24
CA ILE A 348 -1.17 -17.70 -10.81
C ILE A 348 0.15 -17.96 -10.05
N ALA A 349 0.55 -16.97 -9.24
CA ALA A 349 1.60 -17.10 -8.24
C ALA A 349 1.04 -16.90 -6.83
N ALA A 350 1.80 -17.25 -5.80
CA ALA A 350 1.47 -16.97 -4.41
C ALA A 350 2.55 -16.14 -3.72
N VAL A 351 2.12 -15.29 -2.79
CA VAL A 351 2.98 -14.59 -1.84
C VAL A 351 2.47 -14.85 -0.43
N CYS A 352 3.37 -15.26 0.46
CA CYS A 352 3.02 -15.73 1.80
C CYS A 352 3.94 -15.16 2.87
N TRP A 353 3.37 -14.82 4.02
CA TRP A 353 4.06 -14.38 5.21
C TRP A 353 3.85 -15.37 6.35
N TYR A 354 4.89 -15.61 7.12
CA TYR A 354 4.89 -16.57 8.23
C TYR A 354 5.29 -15.89 9.53
N ALA A 355 4.72 -16.36 10.64
CA ALA A 355 4.88 -15.73 11.95
C ALA A 355 6.32 -15.74 12.49
N ASP A 356 7.14 -16.68 12.03
CA ASP A 356 8.55 -16.87 12.43
C ASP A 356 9.54 -16.16 11.48
N SER A 357 9.03 -15.38 10.53
CA SER A 357 9.81 -14.59 9.57
C SER A 357 9.56 -13.09 9.75
N ARG A 358 9.60 -12.32 8.65
CA ARG A 358 9.42 -10.86 8.62
C ARG A 358 8.40 -10.43 7.58
N LEU A 359 7.77 -9.27 7.80
CA LEU A 359 6.95 -8.61 6.78
C LEU A 359 7.79 -8.27 5.53
N SER A 360 9.08 -7.98 5.70
CA SER A 360 10.04 -7.74 4.62
C SER A 360 10.59 -9.02 3.97
N ALA A 361 10.24 -10.21 4.48
CA ALA A 361 10.74 -11.49 3.97
C ALA A 361 9.61 -12.46 3.61
N PRO A 362 8.67 -12.10 2.72
CA PRO A 362 7.68 -13.04 2.24
C PRO A 362 8.31 -14.18 1.43
N LEU A 363 7.59 -15.29 1.36
CA LEU A 363 7.81 -16.38 0.41
C LEU A 363 7.02 -16.11 -0.87
N PHE A 364 7.70 -16.11 -2.00
CA PHE A 364 7.10 -16.10 -3.32
C PHE A 364 7.15 -17.51 -3.92
N VAL A 365 6.03 -17.98 -4.45
CA VAL A 365 5.90 -19.29 -5.09
C VAL A 365 5.30 -19.09 -6.47
N ALA A 366 6.02 -19.53 -7.50
CA ALA A 366 5.51 -19.63 -8.86
C ALA A 366 5.48 -21.09 -9.28
N ARG A 367 4.45 -21.48 -10.03
CA ARG A 367 4.29 -22.83 -10.57
C ARG A 367 4.52 -22.81 -12.07
N ALA A 368 5.07 -23.87 -12.63
CA ALA A 368 5.13 -24.12 -14.05
C ALA A 368 3.89 -24.92 -14.49
N ALA A 369 3.16 -24.41 -15.47
CA ALA A 369 2.06 -25.12 -16.12
C ALA A 369 2.58 -26.07 -17.22
N GLN A 370 3.79 -25.82 -17.73
CA GLN A 370 4.49 -26.63 -18.72
C GLN A 370 5.85 -27.08 -18.16
N PRO A 371 6.50 -28.11 -18.74
CA PRO A 371 7.85 -28.48 -18.35
C PRO A 371 8.80 -27.28 -18.38
N VAL A 372 9.51 -27.07 -17.28
CA VAL A 372 10.49 -25.98 -17.17
C VAL A 372 11.66 -26.26 -18.14
N PRO A 373 12.08 -25.30 -18.98
CA PRO A 373 13.20 -25.48 -19.90
C PRO A 373 14.51 -25.85 -19.18
N THR A 374 15.35 -26.66 -19.82
CA THR A 374 16.65 -27.09 -19.26
C THR A 374 17.59 -25.93 -18.94
N GLU A 375 17.46 -24.82 -19.67
CA GLU A 375 18.26 -23.60 -19.48
C GLU A 375 17.80 -22.78 -18.28
N ALA A 376 16.61 -23.05 -17.72
CA ALA A 376 16.03 -22.28 -16.64
C ALA A 376 16.91 -22.28 -15.38
N SER A 377 17.52 -23.42 -15.03
CA SER A 377 18.39 -23.49 -13.84
C SER A 377 19.60 -22.56 -13.99
N ARG A 378 20.19 -22.45 -15.18
CA ARG A 378 21.29 -21.50 -15.45
C ARG A 378 20.81 -20.05 -15.42
N LEU A 379 19.59 -19.80 -15.91
CA LEU A 379 18.98 -18.47 -15.90
C LEU A 379 18.71 -18.01 -14.47
N LEU A 380 18.17 -18.88 -13.61
CA LEU A 380 17.91 -18.62 -12.20
C LEU A 380 19.21 -18.42 -11.40
N ALA A 381 20.26 -19.22 -11.68
CA ALA A 381 21.58 -19.00 -11.09
C ALA A 381 22.12 -17.59 -11.41
N ARG A 382 22.07 -17.19 -12.70
CA ARG A 382 22.48 -15.84 -13.12
C ARG A 382 21.61 -14.75 -12.51
N LEU A 383 20.31 -15.00 -12.34
CA LEU A 383 19.39 -14.08 -11.68
C LEU A 383 19.81 -13.85 -10.23
N ALA A 384 20.06 -14.92 -9.46
CA ALA A 384 20.54 -14.82 -8.09
C ALA A 384 21.86 -14.02 -8.00
N GLU A 385 22.84 -14.35 -8.84
CA GLU A 385 24.14 -13.66 -8.89
C GLU A 385 24.01 -12.16 -9.21
N LYS A 386 23.13 -11.80 -10.16
CA LYS A 386 22.92 -10.41 -10.58
C LYS A 386 22.05 -9.62 -9.60
N SER A 387 21.13 -10.28 -8.91
CA SER A 387 20.22 -9.64 -7.94
C SER A 387 20.90 -9.36 -6.61
N TRP A 388 21.84 -10.18 -6.17
CA TRP A 388 22.50 -10.06 -4.86
C TRP A 388 23.92 -9.51 -4.97
N THR A 389 24.06 -8.40 -5.69
CA THR A 389 25.35 -7.77 -5.96
C THR A 389 26.11 -7.48 -4.66
N GLY A 390 27.35 -7.97 -4.57
CA GLY A 390 28.23 -7.73 -3.41
C GLY A 390 28.15 -8.80 -2.33
N ALA A 391 27.32 -9.84 -2.49
CA ALA A 391 27.35 -11.04 -1.67
C ALA A 391 27.83 -12.25 -2.50
N ALA A 392 28.55 -13.17 -1.87
CA ALA A 392 28.84 -14.47 -2.48
C ALA A 392 27.54 -15.27 -2.54
N VAL A 393 27.22 -15.81 -3.72
CA VAL A 393 26.07 -16.70 -3.91
C VAL A 393 26.58 -18.13 -3.79
N ASP A 394 26.14 -18.82 -2.75
CA ASP A 394 26.41 -20.22 -2.52
C ASP A 394 25.38 -21.05 -3.30
N ALA A 395 25.85 -21.76 -4.32
CA ALA A 395 25.08 -22.79 -4.99
C ALA A 395 25.23 -24.08 -4.21
N SER A 396 24.11 -24.61 -3.73
CA SER A 396 24.03 -25.88 -3.01
C SER A 396 22.89 -26.72 -3.56
N GLU A 397 22.85 -27.99 -3.19
CA GLU A 397 21.64 -28.79 -3.38
C GLU A 397 20.68 -28.51 -2.21
N GLY A 398 19.43 -28.19 -2.55
CA GLY A 398 18.34 -28.11 -1.61
C GLY A 398 18.13 -29.46 -0.92
N ARG A 399 17.37 -29.47 0.18
CA ARG A 399 17.10 -30.70 0.95
C ARG A 399 16.38 -31.79 0.13
N ASP A 400 15.89 -31.44 -1.06
CA ASP A 400 15.18 -32.26 -2.04
C ASP A 400 16.04 -32.62 -3.28
N GLY A 401 17.32 -32.23 -3.32
CA GLY A 401 18.24 -32.47 -4.44
C GLY A 401 18.13 -31.48 -5.62
N GLY A 402 17.29 -30.44 -5.53
CA GLY A 402 17.20 -29.38 -6.54
C GLY A 402 18.27 -28.29 -6.36
N PRO A 403 18.59 -27.48 -7.40
CA PRO A 403 19.50 -26.35 -7.24
C PRO A 403 18.92 -25.29 -6.29
N LEU A 404 19.69 -24.95 -5.25
CA LEU A 404 19.42 -23.88 -4.28
C LEU A 404 20.52 -22.83 -4.37
N HIS A 405 20.15 -21.62 -4.72
CA HIS A 405 21.02 -20.45 -4.71
C HIS A 405 20.72 -19.62 -3.49
N ALA A 406 21.69 -19.41 -2.60
CA ALA A 406 21.52 -18.60 -1.41
C ALA A 406 22.66 -17.60 -1.23
N ALA A 407 22.40 -16.51 -0.54
CA ALA A 407 23.44 -15.57 -0.10
C ALA A 407 23.19 -15.13 1.34
N SER A 408 24.17 -14.47 1.97
CA SER A 408 24.02 -13.89 3.30
C SER A 408 24.35 -12.40 3.27
N ILE A 409 23.33 -11.56 3.45
CA ILE A 409 23.42 -10.11 3.27
C ILE A 409 23.19 -9.40 4.62
N PRO A 410 24.21 -8.75 5.21
CA PRO A 410 24.05 -7.93 6.39
C PRO A 410 23.01 -6.83 6.19
N SER A 411 22.11 -6.66 7.16
CA SER A 411 21.13 -5.58 7.14
C SER A 411 20.59 -5.31 8.52
N ARG A 412 20.45 -4.03 8.90
CA ARG A 412 19.77 -3.62 10.13
C ARG A 412 18.31 -4.10 10.21
N HIS A 413 17.69 -4.40 9.07
CA HIS A 413 16.33 -4.92 8.96
C HIS A 413 16.28 -6.44 8.75
N GLY A 414 17.44 -7.11 8.77
CA GLY A 414 17.55 -8.55 8.59
C GLY A 414 17.06 -9.36 9.79
N LEU A 415 16.98 -10.67 9.58
CA LEU A 415 16.63 -11.68 10.58
C LEU A 415 17.76 -11.82 11.60
N ARG A 416 17.39 -12.22 12.83
CA ARG A 416 18.33 -12.62 13.89
C ARG A 416 18.40 -14.14 13.94
N PHE A 417 19.50 -14.72 13.47
CA PHE A 417 19.71 -16.17 13.47
C PHE A 417 20.37 -16.71 14.76
N ALA A 418 21.09 -15.85 15.50
CA ALA A 418 21.73 -16.19 16.76
C ALA A 418 21.65 -15.01 17.75
N ALA A 419 21.60 -15.31 19.05
CA ALA A 419 21.62 -14.29 20.09
C ALA A 419 22.93 -13.48 20.03
N GLY A 420 22.83 -12.18 19.71
CA GLY A 420 23.98 -11.27 19.63
C GLY A 420 24.70 -11.21 18.27
N GLY A 421 24.22 -11.94 17.24
CA GLY A 421 24.78 -11.86 15.89
C GLY A 421 24.32 -10.63 15.10
N GLU A 422 25.11 -10.23 14.09
CA GLU A 422 24.70 -9.23 13.11
C GLU A 422 23.42 -9.70 12.39
N ARG A 423 22.45 -8.79 12.22
CA ARG A 423 21.21 -9.08 11.50
C ARG A 423 21.51 -9.26 10.02
N ARG A 424 20.92 -10.29 9.40
CA ARG A 424 21.17 -10.62 7.99
C ARG A 424 19.89 -11.07 7.31
N PHE A 425 19.77 -10.81 6.01
CA PHE A 425 18.86 -11.56 5.16
C PHE A 425 19.61 -12.75 4.58
N GLU A 426 18.90 -13.87 4.43
CA GLU A 426 19.41 -15.05 3.74
C GLU A 426 18.54 -15.29 2.51
N PRO A 427 18.63 -14.42 1.49
CA PRO A 427 17.84 -14.61 0.29
C PRO A 427 18.20 -15.93 -0.37
N ALA A 428 17.18 -16.67 -0.74
CA ALA A 428 17.31 -17.95 -1.39
C ALA A 428 16.35 -18.03 -2.58
N LEU A 429 16.82 -18.63 -3.67
CA LEU A 429 16.09 -18.91 -4.90
C LEU A 429 16.32 -20.37 -5.26
N ALA A 430 15.25 -21.12 -5.42
CA ALA A 430 15.33 -22.53 -5.80
C ALA A 430 14.29 -22.89 -6.84
N GLN A 431 14.59 -23.94 -7.61
CA GLN A 431 13.67 -24.56 -8.54
C GLN A 431 13.66 -26.07 -8.29
N HIS A 432 12.46 -26.62 -8.07
CA HIS A 432 12.25 -28.05 -7.92
C HIS A 432 10.99 -28.48 -8.66
N ALA A 433 11.11 -29.50 -9.51
CA ALA A 433 10.00 -29.96 -10.35
C ALA A 433 9.30 -28.79 -11.08
N ASP A 434 8.01 -28.59 -10.83
CA ASP A 434 7.16 -27.54 -11.40
C ASP A 434 7.08 -26.28 -10.52
N VAL A 435 7.97 -26.07 -9.54
CA VAL A 435 7.94 -24.86 -8.68
C VAL A 435 9.24 -24.07 -8.73
N ILE A 436 9.09 -22.75 -8.70
CA ILE A 436 10.17 -21.78 -8.49
C ILE A 436 9.81 -20.97 -7.24
N VAL A 437 10.72 -20.93 -6.29
CA VAL A 437 10.47 -20.34 -4.97
C VAL A 437 11.57 -19.37 -4.61
N PHE A 438 11.19 -18.24 -4.03
CA PHE A 438 12.12 -17.21 -3.57
C PHE A 438 11.66 -16.61 -2.24
N SER A 439 12.59 -16.38 -1.33
CA SER A 439 12.35 -15.58 -0.12
C SER A 439 13.65 -14.92 0.35
N PRO A 440 13.59 -13.72 0.97
CA PRO A 440 14.68 -13.17 1.77
C PRO A 440 15.01 -13.98 3.05
N ASP A 441 14.20 -14.98 3.39
CA ASP A 441 14.40 -15.94 4.48
C ASP A 441 14.55 -17.36 3.93
N ARG A 442 15.78 -17.89 3.94
CA ARG A 442 16.11 -19.23 3.42
C ARG A 442 15.22 -20.33 4.01
N ARG A 443 14.81 -20.21 5.27
CA ARG A 443 13.96 -21.20 5.95
C ARG A 443 12.62 -21.38 5.22
N GLN A 444 12.07 -20.30 4.67
CA GLN A 444 10.80 -20.34 3.93
C GLN A 444 10.94 -21.03 2.58
N VAL A 445 12.07 -20.82 1.90
CA VAL A 445 12.39 -21.53 0.65
C VAL A 445 12.53 -23.02 0.93
N GLU A 446 13.31 -23.40 1.94
CA GLU A 446 13.48 -24.81 2.26
C GLU A 446 12.16 -25.49 2.70
N ALA A 447 11.28 -24.78 3.43
CA ALA A 447 9.95 -25.28 3.76
C ALA A 447 9.09 -25.53 2.51
N ALA A 448 9.17 -24.64 1.51
CA ALA A 448 8.47 -24.83 0.24
C ALA A 448 9.03 -26.01 -0.57
N LEU A 449 10.34 -26.23 -0.53
CA LEU A 449 10.98 -27.41 -1.12
C LEU A 449 10.57 -28.71 -0.40
N ASP A 450 10.42 -28.69 0.94
CA ASP A 450 9.91 -29.83 1.70
C ASP A 450 8.48 -30.20 1.28
N VAL A 451 7.61 -29.22 1.00
CA VAL A 451 6.27 -29.44 0.43
C VAL A 451 6.35 -30.00 -0.98
N ALA A 452 7.18 -29.41 -1.85
CA ALA A 452 7.34 -29.86 -3.23
C ALA A 452 7.80 -31.33 -3.30
N ALA A 453 8.68 -31.72 -2.38
CA ALA A 453 9.16 -33.09 -2.18
C ALA A 453 8.19 -34.02 -1.42
N LYS A 454 6.98 -33.55 -1.08
CA LYS A 454 5.96 -34.27 -0.29
C LYS A 454 6.44 -34.75 1.09
N ARG A 455 7.36 -34.01 1.70
CA ARG A 455 7.88 -34.24 3.07
C ARG A 455 7.19 -33.39 4.13
N ALA A 456 6.43 -32.37 3.71
CA ALA A 456 5.63 -31.51 4.57
C ALA A 456 4.24 -31.27 3.97
N ALA A 457 3.28 -30.88 4.81
CA ALA A 457 1.92 -30.55 4.40
C ALA A 457 1.87 -29.21 3.65
N ALA A 458 1.03 -29.16 2.62
CA ALA A 458 0.76 -27.93 1.88
C ALA A 458 -0.45 -27.19 2.49
N LEU A 459 -0.53 -25.89 2.24
CA LEU A 459 -1.71 -25.09 2.59
C LEU A 459 -2.98 -25.63 1.90
N GLY A 460 -2.84 -26.17 0.69
CA GLY A 460 -3.92 -26.83 -0.04
C GLY A 460 -4.43 -28.13 0.58
N ASP A 461 -3.78 -28.64 1.63
CA ASP A 461 -4.26 -29.79 2.41
C ASP A 461 -5.23 -29.38 3.54
N GLU A 462 -5.41 -28.07 3.79
CA GLU A 462 -6.37 -27.54 4.76
C GLU A 462 -7.81 -27.86 4.33
N PRO A 463 -8.63 -28.49 5.19
CA PRO A 463 -10.00 -28.86 4.85
C PRO A 463 -10.84 -27.66 4.41
N GLY A 464 -10.77 -26.50 5.06
CA GLY A 464 -11.57 -25.34 4.62
C GLY A 464 -11.07 -24.66 3.34
N LEU A 465 -9.91 -25.04 2.81
CA LEU A 465 -9.38 -24.48 1.56
C LEU A 465 -9.87 -25.26 0.34
N HIS A 466 -11.18 -25.26 0.14
CA HIS A 466 -11.81 -25.88 -1.01
C HIS A 466 -12.03 -24.86 -2.14
N GLY A 467 -11.29 -24.98 -3.24
CA GLY A 467 -11.55 -24.24 -4.49
C GLY A 467 -10.91 -22.85 -4.61
N ALA A 468 -11.68 -21.86 -5.07
CA ALA A 468 -11.20 -20.55 -5.55
C ALA A 468 -10.83 -19.53 -4.44
N GLY A 469 -10.17 -19.99 -3.38
CA GLY A 469 -9.62 -19.12 -2.33
C GLY A 469 -8.47 -18.28 -2.87
N TRP A 470 -8.55 -16.96 -2.79
CA TRP A 470 -7.54 -16.03 -3.27
C TRP A 470 -6.67 -15.47 -2.13
N LEU A 471 -7.22 -15.42 -0.93
CA LEU A 471 -6.50 -14.97 0.27
C LEU A 471 -6.76 -15.95 1.40
N VAL A 472 -5.72 -16.32 2.13
CA VAL A 472 -5.81 -17.07 3.38
C VAL A 472 -5.20 -16.21 4.47
N VAL A 473 -5.92 -16.06 5.58
CA VAL A 473 -5.48 -15.28 6.75
C VAL A 473 -5.61 -16.14 7.99
N ASP A 474 -4.54 -16.25 8.75
CA ASP A 474 -4.55 -16.78 10.12
C ASP A 474 -4.32 -15.62 11.09
N PRO A 475 -5.39 -15.09 11.74
CA PRO A 475 -5.29 -13.97 12.67
C PRO A 475 -4.31 -14.21 13.82
N ALA A 476 -4.20 -15.44 14.33
CA ALA A 476 -3.29 -15.75 15.44
C ALA A 476 -1.82 -15.64 15.01
N SER A 477 -1.49 -16.21 13.85
CA SER A 477 -0.14 -16.14 13.29
C SER A 477 0.22 -14.73 12.80
N LEU A 478 -0.75 -14.00 12.24
CA LEU A 478 -0.53 -12.62 11.79
C LEU A 478 -0.37 -11.65 12.97
N ALA A 479 -1.14 -11.82 14.05
CA ALA A 479 -0.94 -11.08 15.29
C ALA A 479 0.47 -11.27 15.88
N ARG A 480 1.00 -12.51 15.85
CA ARG A 480 2.38 -12.80 16.27
C ARG A 480 3.41 -12.12 15.37
N LEU A 481 3.22 -12.16 14.05
CA LEU A 481 4.10 -11.48 13.09
C LEU A 481 4.15 -9.97 13.34
N VAL A 482 2.99 -9.32 13.45
CA VAL A 482 2.89 -7.87 13.70
C VAL A 482 3.53 -7.51 15.04
N ARG A 483 3.27 -8.29 16.08
CA ARG A 483 3.90 -8.09 17.39
C ARG A 483 5.43 -8.16 17.30
N ALA A 484 5.97 -9.18 16.62
CA ALA A 484 7.41 -9.34 16.45
C ALA A 484 8.04 -8.16 15.69
N GLU A 485 7.39 -7.69 14.62
CA GLU A 485 7.87 -6.52 13.86
C GLU A 485 7.90 -5.24 14.69
N VAL A 486 6.83 -4.96 15.43
CA VAL A 486 6.76 -3.78 16.29
C VAL A 486 7.77 -3.87 17.43
N GLN A 487 7.98 -5.04 18.03
CA GLN A 487 9.01 -5.24 19.06
C GLN A 487 10.43 -5.01 18.54
N ASP A 488 10.64 -5.25 17.25
CA ASP A 488 11.94 -5.09 16.63
C ASP A 488 12.24 -3.66 16.21
N VAL A 489 11.20 -2.88 15.87
CA VAL A 489 11.30 -1.44 15.62
C VAL A 489 11.36 -0.64 16.92
N LEU A 490 10.77 -1.18 18.00
CA LEU A 490 10.77 -0.59 19.35
C LEU A 490 11.59 -1.45 20.32
N PRO A 491 12.93 -1.50 20.18
CA PRO A 491 13.78 -2.30 21.04
C PRO A 491 13.69 -1.80 22.50
N ALA A 492 13.81 -2.72 23.45
CA ALA A 492 13.51 -2.50 24.86
C ALA A 492 14.40 -1.43 25.53
N ASP A 493 15.62 -1.37 25.06
CA ASP A 493 16.74 -0.59 25.54
C ASP A 493 16.76 0.84 24.97
N GLU A 494 16.22 1.05 23.77
CA GLU A 494 16.23 2.37 23.12
C GLU A 494 14.85 3.06 23.17
N GLU A 495 13.77 2.30 23.00
CA GLU A 495 12.41 2.85 22.79
C GLU A 495 11.42 2.40 23.89
N SER A 496 11.88 2.36 25.14
CA SER A 496 11.13 1.84 26.30
C SER A 496 9.75 2.46 26.48
N PHE A 497 9.61 3.78 26.29
CA PHE A 497 8.33 4.48 26.39
C PHE A 497 7.34 4.05 25.31
N PHE A 498 7.74 4.08 24.03
CA PHE A 498 6.84 3.67 22.94
C PHE A 498 6.52 2.18 22.98
N ARG A 499 7.47 1.37 23.45
CA ARG A 499 7.23 -0.05 23.69
C ARG A 499 6.21 -0.29 24.80
N GLU A 500 6.24 0.51 25.86
CA GLU A 500 5.23 0.46 26.92
C GLU A 500 3.85 0.89 26.39
N VAL A 501 3.78 1.93 25.56
CA VAL A 501 2.54 2.33 24.88
C VAL A 501 2.02 1.20 23.99
N ALA A 502 2.88 0.56 23.19
CA ALA A 502 2.50 -0.59 22.37
C ALA A 502 2.02 -1.77 23.24
N ARG A 503 2.68 -2.05 24.36
CA ARG A 503 2.28 -3.09 25.30
C ARG A 503 0.90 -2.83 25.91
N GLN A 504 0.59 -1.58 26.24
CA GLN A 504 -0.69 -1.21 26.86
C GLN A 504 -1.83 -1.07 25.84
N ARG A 505 -1.54 -0.61 24.61
CA ARG A 505 -2.57 -0.23 23.63
C ARG A 505 -2.68 -1.17 22.44
N LEU A 506 -1.57 -1.75 21.98
CA LEU A 506 -1.53 -2.58 20.77
C LEU A 506 -1.59 -4.08 21.10
N TRP A 507 -0.86 -4.57 22.10
CA TRP A 507 -0.83 -6.00 22.41
C TRP A 507 -2.18 -6.59 22.79
N PRO A 508 -2.99 -5.97 23.66
CA PRO A 508 -4.30 -6.52 24.00
C PRO A 508 -5.20 -6.66 22.78
N ARG A 509 -5.05 -5.75 21.82
CA ARG A 509 -5.80 -5.75 20.55
C ARG A 509 -5.35 -6.86 19.61
N LEU A 510 -4.03 -7.03 19.44
CA LEU A 510 -3.48 -8.15 18.68
C LEU A 510 -3.86 -9.50 19.33
N GLU A 511 -3.89 -9.58 20.65
CA GLU A 511 -4.31 -10.78 21.39
C GLU A 511 -5.81 -11.05 21.25
N ALA A 512 -6.65 -10.02 21.24
CA ALA A 512 -8.09 -10.16 20.97
C ALA A 512 -8.33 -10.63 19.53
N TRP A 513 -7.66 -10.02 18.55
CA TRP A 513 -7.76 -10.39 17.15
C TRP A 513 -7.20 -11.78 16.85
N GLY A 514 -6.12 -12.18 17.53
CA GLY A 514 -5.54 -13.51 17.39
C GLY A 514 -6.43 -14.66 17.88
N LYS A 515 -7.59 -14.36 18.50
CA LYS A 515 -8.61 -15.37 18.85
C LYS A 515 -9.61 -15.65 17.73
N GLN A 516 -9.58 -14.86 16.67
CA GLN A 516 -10.45 -15.07 15.50
C GLN A 516 -10.03 -16.34 14.74
N GLN A 517 -11.00 -16.99 14.11
CA GLN A 517 -10.73 -18.19 13.31
C GLN A 517 -9.97 -17.82 12.02
N PRO A 518 -9.08 -18.71 11.53
CA PRO A 518 -8.50 -18.56 10.20
C PRO A 518 -9.59 -18.50 9.14
N ALA A 519 -9.37 -17.68 8.12
CA ALA A 519 -10.35 -17.41 7.09
C ALA A 519 -9.75 -17.48 5.69
N VAL A 520 -10.59 -17.85 4.73
CA VAL A 520 -10.32 -17.78 3.29
C VAL A 520 -11.24 -16.77 2.64
N VAL A 521 -10.68 -15.93 1.78
CA VAL A 521 -11.43 -15.03 0.91
C VAL A 521 -11.55 -15.65 -0.46
N VAL A 522 -12.79 -15.85 -0.92
CA VAL A 522 -13.11 -16.39 -2.25
C VAL A 522 -13.73 -15.30 -3.11
N VAL A 523 -13.57 -15.47 -4.42
CA VAL A 523 -14.17 -14.62 -5.47
C VAL A 523 -15.19 -15.49 -6.22
N PRO A 524 -16.47 -15.55 -5.78
CA PRO A 524 -17.42 -16.58 -6.18
C PRO A 524 -18.14 -16.31 -7.51
N GLY A 525 -17.91 -15.18 -8.19
CA GLY A 525 -18.76 -14.75 -9.30
C GLY A 525 -18.07 -13.97 -10.41
N ALA A 526 -18.86 -13.62 -11.42
CA ALA A 526 -18.47 -12.71 -12.49
C ALA A 526 -18.54 -11.25 -12.02
N ALA A 527 -17.80 -10.35 -12.68
CA ALA A 527 -17.85 -8.93 -12.39
C ALA A 527 -19.23 -8.35 -12.76
N GLY A 528 -19.77 -7.51 -11.87
CA GLY A 528 -20.92 -6.67 -12.17
C GLY A 528 -20.62 -5.62 -13.24
N GLU A 529 -21.62 -4.85 -13.64
CA GLU A 529 -21.48 -3.81 -14.69
C GLU A 529 -20.44 -2.73 -14.36
N ASP A 530 -20.18 -2.50 -13.07
CA ASP A 530 -19.17 -1.57 -12.55
C ASP A 530 -17.75 -2.18 -12.47
N GLY A 531 -17.60 -3.45 -12.87
CA GLY A 531 -16.36 -4.22 -12.84
C GLY A 531 -16.04 -4.84 -11.48
N PHE A 532 -16.95 -4.76 -10.50
CA PHE A 532 -16.73 -5.32 -9.17
C PHE A 532 -17.22 -6.76 -9.05
N VAL A 533 -16.43 -7.60 -8.39
CA VAL A 533 -16.79 -8.96 -7.98
C VAL A 533 -16.86 -8.99 -6.46
N GLY A 534 -17.99 -9.42 -5.90
CA GLY A 534 -18.14 -9.59 -4.45
C GLY A 534 -17.12 -10.58 -3.88
N LEU A 535 -16.64 -10.31 -2.67
CA LEU A 535 -15.80 -11.22 -1.90
C LEU A 535 -16.66 -11.95 -0.88
N ALA A 536 -16.48 -13.27 -0.80
CA ALA A 536 -17.03 -14.04 0.31
C ALA A 536 -15.89 -14.48 1.23
N ILE A 537 -16.12 -14.37 2.53
CA ILE A 537 -15.17 -14.78 3.57
C ILE A 537 -15.75 -16.02 4.23
N HIS A 538 -14.99 -17.10 4.22
CA HIS A 538 -15.35 -18.36 4.85
C HIS A 538 -14.33 -18.72 5.93
N SER A 539 -14.75 -19.42 6.98
CA SER A 539 -13.81 -20.00 7.94
C SER A 539 -13.02 -21.11 7.25
N LEU A 540 -11.71 -21.17 7.53
CA LEU A 540 -10.83 -22.24 7.07
C LEU A 540 -11.06 -23.53 7.89
N GLN A 541 -11.73 -23.44 9.03
CA GLN A 541 -12.12 -24.57 9.85
C GLN A 541 -13.57 -24.94 9.53
N GLU A 542 -13.84 -26.22 9.25
CA GLU A 542 -15.23 -26.69 9.22
C GLU A 542 -15.86 -26.49 10.61
N PRO A 543 -17.13 -26.09 10.72
CA PRO A 543 -17.84 -26.14 11.99
C PRO A 543 -17.82 -27.58 12.49
N ALA A 544 -17.42 -27.78 13.75
CA ALA A 544 -17.47 -29.09 14.40
C ALA A 544 -18.89 -29.66 14.23
N ARG A 545 -19.00 -30.83 13.59
CA ARG A 545 -20.27 -31.52 13.36
C ARG A 545 -20.85 -32.08 14.64
#